data_AF-A0A1J4UCA2-F1
#
_entry.id   AF-A0A1J4UCA2-F1
#
_cell.length_a   1.000
_cell.length_b   1.000
_cell.length_c   1.000
_cell.angle_alpha   90.00
_cell.angle_beta   90.00
_cell.angle_gamma   90.00
#
_symmetry.space_group_name_H-M   'P 1'
#
loop_
_entity.id
_entity.type
_entity.pdbx_description
1 polymer ?
#
loop_
_entity_poly.entity_id
_entity_poly.type
_entity_poly.pdbx_seq_one_letter_code
_entity_poly.pdbx_strand_id
1 'polypeptide(L)'
;MKIAAFALPLLFLSLAIFAAYDDEKALDFFVFVHLQENESFSVGEEISLSPQEAYLPVSFSSGDTVFISGSPSTKYGFQLLQDKEKLREVLTLLYERQGYAASSYSEIPKLKEYLNSFSQSRQPGEAMCRQYIGTDLYPCYDRDSCYKSCYTPLCNPLALGGGWTFIDLIVSFENDTDYLGRYLANANSTIDAFEQNPSEETFDASYSLVSDLNKKATKIKSNDLFDAYQLCYPVEYDMVSLVKAKMLLEKIERESLPFLEIGKRTEEAAENAQKRAKLFNEQKLLAKLNEGKINSAQQNKTAAQTQNETQPLQNETQNPPSTPLRIPLLSDFLDWLFSLF
;
A
#
# COMPACT_ATOMS: atom_id res chain seq x y z
N MET A 1 -58.04 -48.33 -16.34
CA MET A 1 -57.73 -47.63 -15.06
C MET A 1 -56.60 -46.65 -15.35
N LYS A 2 -56.79 -45.37 -14.99
CA LYS A 2 -55.80 -44.26 -15.08
C LYS A 2 -54.50 -44.65 -14.34
N ILE A 3 -53.32 -44.16 -14.69
CA ILE A 3 -52.75 -42.85 -14.29
C ILE A 3 -51.60 -42.46 -15.23
N ALA A 4 -51.51 -41.16 -15.53
CA ALA A 4 -50.43 -40.47 -16.20
C ALA A 4 -49.35 -39.99 -15.21
N ALA A 5 -48.18 -39.62 -15.77
CA ALA A 5 -47.45 -38.38 -15.47
C ALA A 5 -46.06 -38.44 -14.78
N PHE A 6 -45.24 -37.49 -15.27
CA PHE A 6 -44.02 -36.89 -14.72
C PHE A 6 -42.71 -37.68 -14.72
N ALA A 7 -42.00 -37.60 -15.84
CA ALA A 7 -40.53 -37.66 -15.91
C ALA A 7 -39.98 -36.38 -16.55
N LEU A 8 -40.25 -35.23 -15.93
CA LEU A 8 -39.58 -33.95 -16.14
C LEU A 8 -39.63 -33.28 -14.75
N PRO A 9 -38.61 -33.47 -13.90
CA PRO A 9 -37.66 -32.38 -13.65
C PRO A 9 -36.31 -32.88 -13.09
N LEU A 10 -35.39 -33.39 -13.92
CA LEU A 10 -34.02 -33.71 -13.44
C LEU A 10 -32.91 -33.30 -14.41
N LEU A 11 -33.27 -32.81 -15.61
CA LEU A 11 -32.33 -32.32 -16.62
C LEU A 11 -32.08 -30.80 -16.56
N PHE A 12 -32.83 -30.07 -15.72
CA PHE A 12 -32.59 -28.64 -15.50
C PHE A 12 -31.75 -28.33 -14.24
N LEU A 13 -31.48 -29.32 -13.39
CA LEU A 13 -30.64 -29.13 -12.20
C LEU A 13 -29.15 -29.44 -12.44
N SER A 14 -28.80 -30.21 -13.48
CA SER A 14 -27.41 -30.52 -13.83
C SER A 14 -26.76 -29.51 -14.77
N LEU A 15 -27.51 -28.71 -15.53
CA LEU A 15 -26.96 -27.64 -16.35
C LEU A 15 -26.55 -26.39 -15.53
N ALA A 16 -27.14 -26.19 -14.35
CA ALA A 16 -26.73 -25.09 -13.47
C ALA A 16 -25.39 -25.36 -12.76
N ILE A 17 -24.99 -26.64 -12.62
CA ILE A 17 -23.76 -27.03 -11.92
C ILE A 17 -22.54 -27.02 -12.87
N PHE A 18 -22.74 -27.20 -14.19
CA PHE A 18 -21.65 -27.06 -15.17
C PHE A 18 -21.34 -25.61 -15.57
N ALA A 19 -22.31 -24.69 -15.47
CA ALA A 19 -22.05 -23.28 -15.77
C ALA A 19 -21.11 -22.64 -14.75
N ALA A 20 -21.26 -22.98 -13.46
CA ALA A 20 -20.41 -22.44 -12.40
C ALA A 20 -18.99 -23.05 -12.33
N TYR A 21 -18.76 -24.20 -12.96
CA TYR A 21 -17.48 -24.93 -12.88
C TYR A 21 -16.49 -24.56 -14.01
N ASP A 22 -16.93 -23.79 -15.01
CA ASP A 22 -16.09 -23.33 -16.14
C ASP A 22 -15.57 -21.89 -15.91
N ASP A 23 -16.28 -21.09 -15.13
CA ASP A 23 -15.99 -19.65 -14.95
C ASP A 23 -14.69 -19.39 -14.17
N GLU A 24 -14.42 -20.16 -13.10
CA GLU A 24 -13.20 -20.01 -12.28
C GLU A 24 -11.94 -20.31 -13.10
N LYS A 25 -11.98 -21.38 -13.91
CA LYS A 25 -10.87 -21.75 -14.80
C LYS A 25 -10.67 -20.74 -15.93
N ALA A 26 -11.74 -20.15 -16.44
CA ALA A 26 -11.66 -19.13 -17.48
C ALA A 26 -11.00 -17.84 -16.94
N LEU A 27 -11.32 -17.45 -15.70
CA LEU A 27 -10.68 -16.33 -15.02
C LEU A 27 -9.20 -16.62 -14.76
N ASP A 28 -8.87 -17.78 -14.18
CA ASP A 28 -7.48 -18.17 -13.91
C ASP A 28 -6.66 -18.18 -15.19
N PHE A 29 -7.20 -18.73 -16.28
CA PHE A 29 -6.55 -18.70 -17.59
C PHE A 29 -6.37 -17.27 -18.11
N PHE A 30 -7.38 -16.41 -17.96
CA PHE A 30 -7.27 -15.01 -18.36
C PHE A 30 -6.21 -14.26 -17.56
N VAL A 31 -6.10 -14.48 -16.25
CA VAL A 31 -5.05 -13.87 -15.43
C VAL A 31 -3.69 -14.46 -15.78
N PHE A 32 -3.62 -15.77 -15.99
CA PHE A 32 -2.39 -16.51 -16.29
C PHE A 32 -1.68 -15.96 -17.53
N VAL A 33 -2.40 -15.61 -18.59
CA VAL A 33 -1.79 -15.03 -19.80
C VAL A 33 -1.24 -13.60 -19.59
N HIS A 34 -1.47 -13.00 -18.43
CA HIS A 34 -0.94 -11.68 -18.05
C HIS A 34 0.15 -11.77 -16.97
N LEU A 35 0.59 -12.97 -16.57
CA LEU A 35 1.65 -13.18 -15.59
C LEU A 35 3.04 -12.97 -16.20
N GLN A 36 3.95 -12.43 -15.39
CA GLN A 36 5.39 -12.49 -15.62
C GLN A 36 5.99 -13.80 -15.10
N GLU A 37 7.22 -14.13 -15.54
CA GLU A 37 7.92 -15.31 -15.05
C GLU A 37 8.06 -15.28 -13.53
N ASN A 38 7.67 -16.37 -12.86
CA ASN A 38 7.68 -16.54 -11.41
C ASN A 38 6.75 -15.60 -10.63
N GLU A 39 5.80 -14.96 -11.30
CA GLU A 39 4.78 -14.15 -10.66
C GLU A 39 3.58 -15.01 -10.21
N SER A 40 3.10 -14.80 -9.00
CA SER A 40 1.81 -15.29 -8.54
C SER A 40 0.78 -14.16 -8.47
N PHE A 41 -0.50 -14.52 -8.41
CA PHE A 41 -1.60 -13.56 -8.24
C PHE A 41 -2.57 -13.99 -7.14
N SER A 42 -3.34 -13.03 -6.64
CA SER A 42 -4.53 -13.25 -5.82
C SER A 42 -5.69 -12.44 -6.37
N VAL A 43 -6.89 -13.02 -6.29
CA VAL A 43 -8.14 -12.36 -6.70
C VAL A 43 -8.86 -11.88 -5.44
N GLY A 44 -9.23 -10.61 -5.41
CA GLY A 44 -10.02 -10.04 -4.32
C GLY A 44 -11.52 -10.24 -4.50
N GLU A 45 -12.30 -9.57 -3.66
CA GLU A 45 -13.77 -9.67 -3.69
C GLU A 45 -14.36 -9.06 -4.97
N GLU A 46 -15.40 -9.69 -5.52
CA GLU A 46 -16.14 -9.17 -6.67
C GLU A 46 -16.89 -7.88 -6.32
N ILE A 47 -16.69 -6.87 -7.17
CA ILE A 47 -17.34 -5.57 -7.07
C ILE A 47 -18.32 -5.46 -8.24
N SER A 48 -19.62 -5.42 -7.95
CA SER A 48 -20.65 -5.22 -8.98
C SER A 48 -21.18 -3.79 -8.90
N LEU A 49 -21.00 -3.00 -9.97
CA LEU A 49 -21.60 -1.66 -10.10
C LEU A 49 -23.06 -1.75 -10.55
N SER A 50 -23.40 -2.80 -11.30
CA SER A 50 -24.75 -3.10 -11.76
C SER A 50 -24.95 -4.61 -11.88
N PRO A 51 -26.20 -5.11 -12.06
CA PRO A 51 -26.44 -6.54 -12.28
C PRO A 51 -25.74 -7.14 -13.51
N GLN A 52 -25.18 -6.31 -14.40
CA GLN A 52 -24.56 -6.70 -15.66
C GLN A 52 -23.06 -6.41 -15.69
N GLU A 53 -22.53 -5.67 -14.71
CA GLU A 53 -21.14 -5.26 -14.66
C GLU A 53 -20.51 -5.70 -13.34
N ALA A 54 -19.63 -6.70 -13.43
CA ALA A 54 -18.81 -7.19 -12.34
C ALA A 54 -17.33 -6.88 -12.62
N TYR A 55 -16.62 -6.56 -11.55
CA TYR A 55 -15.22 -6.17 -11.55
C TYR A 55 -14.46 -6.98 -10.50
N LEU A 56 -13.32 -7.53 -10.90
CA LEU A 56 -12.47 -8.33 -10.03
C LEU A 56 -11.11 -7.65 -9.85
N PRO A 57 -10.74 -7.22 -8.64
CA PRO A 57 -9.39 -6.78 -8.35
C PRO A 57 -8.44 -7.99 -8.36
N VAL A 58 -7.33 -7.87 -9.09
CA VAL A 58 -6.27 -8.87 -9.14
C VAL A 58 -4.96 -8.23 -8.71
N SER A 59 -4.42 -8.75 -7.62
CA SER A 59 -3.15 -8.32 -7.05
C SER A 59 -2.06 -9.31 -7.42
N PHE A 60 -0.96 -8.81 -7.96
CA PHE A 60 0.18 -9.65 -8.32
C PHE A 60 1.28 -9.56 -7.27
N SER A 61 2.09 -10.61 -7.17
CA SER A 61 3.25 -10.65 -6.27
C SER A 61 4.32 -9.57 -6.56
N SER A 62 4.29 -8.95 -7.75
CA SER A 62 5.11 -7.77 -8.07
C SER A 62 4.69 -6.49 -7.35
N GLY A 63 3.50 -6.47 -6.73
CA GLY A 63 2.86 -5.28 -6.18
C GLY A 63 1.90 -4.57 -7.15
N ASP A 64 1.80 -5.01 -8.41
CA ASP A 64 0.85 -4.43 -9.35
C ASP A 64 -0.57 -4.87 -8.98
N THR A 65 -1.53 -3.95 -9.02
CA THR A 65 -2.96 -4.26 -8.93
C THR A 65 -3.65 -3.83 -10.23
N VAL A 66 -4.48 -4.71 -10.78
CA VAL A 66 -5.34 -4.42 -11.94
C VAL A 66 -6.78 -4.79 -11.64
N PHE A 67 -7.71 -4.25 -12.42
CA PHE A 67 -9.11 -4.63 -12.35
C PHE A 67 -9.53 -5.31 -13.65
N ILE A 68 -10.30 -6.38 -13.52
CA ILE A 68 -10.84 -7.12 -14.67
C ILE A 68 -12.34 -6.84 -14.71
N SER A 69 -12.82 -6.33 -15.84
CA SER A 69 -14.26 -6.27 -16.11
C SER A 69 -14.70 -7.54 -16.83
N GLY A 70 -15.77 -8.15 -16.37
CA GLY A 70 -16.40 -9.31 -17.01
C GLY A 70 -17.52 -9.87 -16.14
N SER A 71 -18.57 -10.41 -16.75
CA SER A 71 -19.60 -11.14 -16.01
C SER A 71 -19.37 -12.64 -16.20
N PRO A 72 -19.29 -13.43 -15.11
CA PRO A 72 -19.17 -14.90 -15.19
C PRO A 72 -20.27 -15.49 -16.08
N SER A 73 -21.48 -14.95 -15.97
CA SER A 73 -22.64 -15.40 -16.75
C SER A 73 -22.61 -15.04 -18.25
N THR A 74 -21.73 -14.11 -18.65
CA THR A 74 -21.67 -13.66 -20.03
C THR A 74 -20.56 -14.37 -20.78
N LYS A 75 -20.92 -14.97 -21.92
CA LYS A 75 -20.02 -15.45 -22.99
C LYS A 75 -19.03 -14.38 -23.53
N TYR A 76 -19.06 -13.17 -22.98
CA TYR A 76 -18.26 -12.02 -23.35
C TYR A 76 -17.05 -11.95 -22.42
N GLY A 77 -15.86 -12.14 -23.02
CA GLY A 77 -14.62 -12.38 -22.31
C GLY A 77 -14.19 -11.27 -21.35
N PHE A 78 -13.46 -11.70 -20.33
CA PHE A 78 -12.74 -10.84 -19.40
C PHE A 78 -11.86 -9.81 -20.13
N GLN A 79 -11.80 -8.60 -19.61
CA GLN A 79 -10.95 -7.53 -20.12
C GLN A 79 -10.31 -6.77 -18.97
N LEU A 80 -9.06 -6.35 -19.16
CA LEU A 80 -8.40 -5.43 -18.23
C LEU A 80 -9.08 -4.07 -18.31
N LEU A 81 -9.56 -3.58 -17.17
CA LEU A 81 -10.17 -2.27 -17.04
C LEU A 81 -9.05 -1.20 -17.07
N GLN A 82 -9.04 -0.41 -18.13
CA GLN A 82 -8.07 0.70 -18.34
C GLN A 82 -8.72 2.09 -18.23
N ASP A 83 -10.05 2.12 -18.22
CA ASP A 83 -10.83 3.35 -18.13
C ASP A 83 -10.70 3.93 -16.71
N LYS A 84 -10.09 5.13 -16.61
CA LYS A 84 -9.82 5.80 -15.33
C LYS A 84 -11.11 6.20 -14.61
N GLU A 85 -12.16 6.61 -15.33
CA GLU A 85 -13.42 7.02 -14.70
C GLU A 85 -14.10 5.79 -14.07
N LYS A 86 -14.19 4.69 -14.82
CA LYS A 86 -14.72 3.43 -14.29
C LYS A 86 -13.86 2.85 -13.17
N LEU A 87 -12.54 2.87 -13.28
CA LEU A 87 -11.63 2.44 -12.21
C LEU A 87 -11.88 3.22 -10.92
N ARG A 88 -12.06 4.54 -11.04
CA ARG A 88 -12.37 5.39 -9.89
C ARG A 88 -13.69 5.00 -9.24
N GLU A 89 -14.73 4.73 -10.02
CA GLU A 89 -16.03 4.27 -9.49
C GLU A 89 -15.90 2.92 -8.77
N VAL A 90 -15.21 1.94 -9.39
CA VAL A 90 -14.98 0.61 -8.81
C VAL A 90 -14.18 0.69 -7.51
N LEU A 91 -13.10 1.48 -7.49
CA LEU A 91 -12.28 1.71 -6.30
C LEU A 91 -13.08 2.41 -5.19
N THR A 92 -13.96 3.36 -5.56
CA THR A 92 -14.80 4.07 -4.59
C THR A 92 -15.70 3.07 -3.87
N LEU A 93 -16.41 2.22 -4.63
CA LEU A 93 -17.30 1.22 -4.07
C LEU A 93 -16.54 0.17 -3.24
N LEU A 94 -15.37 -0.27 -3.69
CA LEU A 94 -14.53 -1.20 -2.93
C LEU A 94 -14.15 -0.59 -1.57
N TYR A 95 -13.73 0.66 -1.56
CA TYR A 95 -13.32 1.35 -0.33
C TYR A 95 -14.47 1.61 0.61
N GLU A 96 -15.63 2.01 0.09
CA GLU A 96 -16.86 2.13 0.89
C GLU A 96 -17.26 0.79 1.53
N ARG A 97 -17.17 -0.33 0.80
CA ARG A 97 -17.44 -1.67 1.34
C ARG A 97 -16.44 -2.10 2.42
N GLN A 98 -15.18 -1.69 2.29
CA GLN A 98 -14.13 -1.92 3.28
C GLN A 98 -14.27 -1.00 4.51
N GLY A 99 -15.28 -0.11 4.52
CA GLY A 99 -15.54 0.81 5.62
C GLY A 99 -14.71 2.09 5.58
N TYR A 100 -14.00 2.34 4.47
CA TYR A 100 -13.31 3.61 4.27
C TYR A 100 -14.31 4.68 3.85
N ALA A 101 -14.17 5.89 4.40
CA ALA A 101 -15.07 7.00 4.13
C ALA A 101 -14.32 8.33 4.07
N ALA A 102 -14.69 9.17 3.10
CA ALA A 102 -14.26 10.56 3.05
C ALA A 102 -14.73 11.37 4.27
N SER A 103 -15.84 10.99 4.91
CA SER A 103 -16.42 11.76 6.01
C SER A 103 -15.58 11.73 7.30
N SER A 104 -14.75 10.70 7.52
CA SER A 104 -13.83 10.62 8.67
C SER A 104 -12.74 11.70 8.64
N TYR A 105 -12.56 12.37 7.50
CA TYR A 105 -11.71 13.56 7.32
C TYR A 105 -12.28 14.84 7.97
N SER A 106 -13.59 14.91 8.22
CA SER A 106 -14.26 16.11 8.75
C SER A 106 -13.79 16.52 10.15
N GLU A 107 -13.06 15.64 10.84
CA GLU A 107 -12.56 15.86 12.20
C GLU A 107 -11.17 16.53 12.25
N ILE A 108 -10.48 16.74 11.12
CA ILE A 108 -9.16 17.39 11.09
C ILE A 108 -9.09 18.73 11.83
N PRO A 109 -10.11 19.63 11.77
CA PRO A 109 -10.07 20.87 12.54
C PRO A 109 -9.87 20.66 14.05
N LYS A 110 -10.30 19.51 14.60
CA LYS A 110 -10.05 19.16 16.02
C LYS A 110 -8.57 18.95 16.33
N LEU A 111 -7.76 18.60 15.34
CA LEU A 111 -6.32 18.46 15.52
C LEU A 111 -5.69 19.78 15.97
N LYS A 112 -6.12 20.90 15.37
CA LYS A 112 -5.68 22.25 15.76
C LYS A 112 -6.13 22.58 17.19
N GLU A 113 -7.35 22.20 17.58
CA GLU A 113 -7.84 22.38 18.96
C GLU A 113 -6.95 21.64 19.97
N TYR A 114 -6.61 20.38 19.70
CA TYR A 114 -5.71 19.60 20.56
C TYR A 114 -4.30 20.20 20.64
N LEU A 115 -3.73 20.63 19.51
CA LEU A 115 -2.40 21.26 19.51
C LEU A 115 -2.40 22.64 20.19
N ASN A 116 -3.48 23.41 20.06
CA ASN A 116 -3.64 24.67 20.76
C ASN A 116 -3.76 24.45 22.28
N SER A 117 -4.55 23.46 22.72
CA SER A 117 -4.65 23.09 24.15
C SER A 117 -3.29 22.71 24.72
N PHE A 118 -2.56 21.84 24.00
CA PHE A 118 -1.19 21.48 24.37
C PHE A 118 -0.26 22.70 24.43
N SER A 119 -0.28 23.56 23.40
CA SER A 119 0.54 24.77 23.33
C SER A 119 0.29 25.73 24.51
N GLN A 120 -0.97 25.88 24.92
CA GLN A 120 -1.36 26.75 26.03
C GLN A 120 -0.94 26.16 27.39
N SER A 121 -1.11 24.86 27.60
CA SER A 121 -0.76 24.18 28.88
C SER A 121 0.71 24.34 29.26
N ARG A 122 1.57 24.47 28.26
CA ARG A 122 3.02 24.55 28.36
C ARG A 122 3.55 25.86 28.94
N GLN A 123 2.99 26.98 28.49
CA GLN A 123 3.58 28.31 28.68
C GLN A 123 3.83 28.68 30.15
N PRO A 124 2.89 28.45 31.10
CA PRO A 124 3.10 28.86 32.48
C PRO A 124 4.26 28.12 33.16
N GLY A 125 4.33 26.80 32.98
CA GLY A 125 5.38 25.97 33.59
C GLY A 125 6.76 26.25 33.01
N GLU A 126 6.85 26.40 31.68
CA GLU A 126 8.11 26.77 31.03
C GLU A 126 8.57 28.15 31.45
N ALA A 127 7.69 29.16 31.45
CA ALA A 127 8.04 30.52 31.85
C ALA A 127 8.54 30.58 33.30
N MET A 128 7.89 29.84 34.22
CA MET A 128 8.32 29.78 35.62
C MET A 128 9.69 29.10 35.76
N CYS A 129 9.92 27.98 35.06
CA CYS A 129 11.22 27.33 35.06
C CYS A 129 12.33 28.25 34.52
N ARG A 130 12.06 28.99 33.43
CA ARG A 130 12.97 30.00 32.87
C ARG A 130 13.33 31.10 33.86
N GLN A 131 12.38 31.57 34.67
CA GLN A 131 12.65 32.53 35.75
C GLN A 131 13.59 31.95 36.83
N TYR A 132 13.41 30.68 37.18
CA TYR A 132 14.25 30.04 38.20
C TYR A 132 15.67 29.81 37.71
N ILE A 133 15.86 29.43 36.45
CA ILE A 133 17.18 29.24 35.84
C ILE A 133 17.78 30.53 35.25
N GLY A 134 17.01 31.64 35.23
CA GLY A 134 17.42 32.98 34.77
C GLY A 134 17.49 33.16 33.25
N THR A 135 16.94 32.22 32.47
CA THR A 135 16.96 32.27 31.00
C THR A 135 15.89 33.19 30.41
N ASP A 136 14.95 33.67 31.23
CA ASP A 136 13.98 34.70 30.86
C ASP A 136 14.63 36.09 30.69
N LEU A 137 15.67 36.39 31.49
CA LEU A 137 16.43 37.64 31.44
C LEU A 137 17.66 37.53 30.53
N TYR A 138 18.34 36.39 30.57
CA TYR A 138 19.55 36.14 29.81
C TYR A 138 19.37 34.84 29.02
N PRO A 139 18.93 34.89 27.75
CA PRO A 139 18.77 33.70 26.93
C PRO A 139 20.06 32.87 26.87
N CYS A 140 19.93 31.55 26.89
CA CYS A 140 21.07 30.65 26.79
C CYS A 140 20.90 29.62 25.67
N TYR A 141 22.03 29.26 25.05
CA TYR A 141 22.08 28.41 23.86
C TYR A 141 23.19 27.35 23.95
N ASP A 142 24.13 27.53 24.87
CA ASP A 142 25.29 26.68 25.11
C ASP A 142 25.64 26.66 26.61
N ARG A 143 26.61 25.83 27.00
CA ARG A 143 27.00 25.67 28.41
C ARG A 143 27.41 26.99 29.06
N ASP A 144 28.21 27.81 28.38
CA ASP A 144 28.77 29.01 28.96
C ASP A 144 27.72 30.10 29.15
N SER A 145 26.82 30.26 28.17
CA SER A 145 25.66 31.15 28.29
C SER A 145 24.72 30.67 29.38
N CYS A 146 24.42 29.37 29.47
CA CYS A 146 23.49 28.86 30.49
C CYS A 146 24.07 28.96 31.90
N TYR A 147 25.39 28.80 32.08
CA TYR A 147 26.04 29.07 33.36
C TYR A 147 25.89 30.54 33.78
N LYS A 148 26.03 31.48 32.83
CA LYS A 148 25.83 32.92 33.09
C LYS A 148 24.37 33.27 33.37
N SER A 149 23.41 32.61 32.73
CA SER A 149 21.99 32.82 33.00
C SER A 149 21.61 32.33 34.40
N CYS A 150 22.25 31.25 34.85
CA CYS A 150 22.03 30.59 36.14
C CYS A 150 22.58 31.35 37.37
N TYR A 151 22.73 32.68 37.31
CA TYR A 151 23.12 33.51 38.46
C TYR A 151 21.95 33.91 39.38
N THR A 152 20.79 33.27 39.23
CA THR A 152 19.66 33.49 40.14
C THR A 152 19.95 32.89 41.54
N PRO A 153 19.29 33.37 42.60
CA PRO A 153 19.45 32.81 43.95
C PRO A 153 19.10 31.32 44.06
N LEU A 154 18.25 30.80 43.16
CA LEU A 154 17.81 29.40 43.13
C LEU A 154 18.74 28.51 42.29
N CYS A 155 19.22 29.01 41.16
CA CYS A 155 20.01 28.23 40.20
C CYS A 155 21.51 28.18 40.56
N ASN A 156 22.09 29.31 41.00
CA ASN A 156 23.52 29.43 41.23
C ASN A 156 24.09 28.41 42.24
N PRO A 157 23.44 28.13 43.39
CA PRO A 157 23.93 27.10 44.31
C PRO A 157 23.97 25.70 43.68
N LEU A 158 22.99 25.37 42.83
CA LEU A 158 22.90 24.09 42.13
C LEU A 158 23.94 24.00 41.01
N ALA A 159 24.23 25.09 40.30
CA ALA A 159 25.32 25.13 39.33
C ALA A 159 26.69 24.95 39.98
N LEU A 160 26.93 25.58 41.13
CA LEU A 160 28.19 25.43 41.87
C LEU A 160 28.37 24.01 42.44
N GLY A 161 27.28 23.38 42.90
CA GLY A 161 27.31 22.02 43.46
C GLY A 161 27.28 20.89 42.43
N GLY A 162 26.43 21.02 41.40
CA GLY A 162 26.24 20.04 40.33
C GLY A 162 27.17 20.20 39.13
N GLY A 163 27.85 21.34 39.01
CA GLY A 163 28.81 21.61 37.95
C GLY A 163 28.19 21.58 36.55
N TRP A 164 29.00 21.19 35.56
CA TRP A 164 28.58 21.19 34.15
C TRP A 164 27.44 20.23 33.83
N THR A 165 27.30 19.13 34.57
CA THR A 165 26.19 18.18 34.37
C THR A 165 24.84 18.85 34.64
N PHE A 166 24.75 19.70 35.66
CA PHE A 166 23.55 20.47 35.94
C PHE A 166 23.28 21.52 34.86
N ILE A 167 24.32 22.20 34.37
CA ILE A 167 24.19 23.15 33.25
C ILE A 167 23.73 22.47 31.96
N ASP A 168 24.17 21.23 31.69
CA ASP A 168 23.71 20.45 30.54
C ASP A 168 22.21 20.16 30.58
N LEU A 169 21.62 20.02 31.77
CA LEU A 169 20.17 19.86 31.92
C LEU A 169 19.42 21.13 31.51
N ILE A 170 19.95 22.31 31.86
CA ILE A 170 19.43 23.62 31.43
C ILE A 170 19.53 23.76 29.91
N VAL A 171 20.69 23.44 29.33
CA VAL A 171 20.88 23.45 27.87
C VAL A 171 19.88 22.51 27.19
N SER A 172 19.65 21.30 27.72
CA SER A 172 18.67 20.37 27.16
C SER A 172 17.24 20.91 27.27
N PHE A 173 16.89 21.52 28.40
CA PHE A 173 15.57 22.11 28.61
C PHE A 173 15.31 23.24 27.61
N GLU A 174 16.22 24.21 27.46
CA GLU A 174 16.03 25.31 26.51
C GLU A 174 15.95 24.79 25.07
N ASN A 175 16.84 23.86 24.67
CA ASN A 175 16.81 23.30 23.31
C ASN A 175 15.51 22.55 23.00
N ASP A 176 14.99 21.75 23.95
CA ASP A 176 13.77 20.98 23.73
C ASP A 176 12.52 21.88 23.77
N THR A 177 12.46 22.90 24.65
CA THR A 177 11.33 23.84 24.72
C THR A 177 11.28 24.79 23.52
N ASP A 178 12.44 25.22 23.01
CA ASP A 178 12.54 26.00 21.78
C ASP A 178 12.15 25.16 20.56
N TYR A 179 12.60 23.89 20.48
CA TYR A 179 12.12 22.95 19.45
C TYR A 179 10.60 22.83 19.45
N LEU A 180 9.98 22.61 20.62
CA LEU A 180 8.51 22.58 20.75
C LEU A 180 7.87 23.88 20.27
N GLY A 181 8.46 25.04 20.61
CA GLY A 181 8.01 26.35 20.16
C GLY A 181 7.97 26.47 18.65
N ARG A 182 9.05 26.10 17.97
CA ARG A 182 9.15 26.15 16.50
C ARG A 182 8.17 25.19 15.82
N TYR A 183 8.04 23.96 16.32
CA TYR A 183 7.13 22.97 15.75
C TYR A 183 5.66 23.39 15.93
N LEU A 184 5.29 23.94 17.09
CA LEU A 184 3.94 24.46 17.31
C LEU A 184 3.63 25.71 16.47
N ALA A 185 4.63 26.57 16.21
CA ALA A 185 4.44 27.71 15.33
C ALA A 185 4.11 27.27 13.89
N ASN A 186 4.68 26.16 13.44
CA ASN A 186 4.44 25.60 12.10
C ASN A 186 3.22 24.66 12.06
N ALA A 187 2.73 24.20 13.22
CA ALA A 187 1.72 23.17 13.30
C ALA A 187 0.44 23.49 12.52
N ASN A 188 -0.06 24.73 12.63
CA ASN A 188 -1.24 25.14 11.87
C ASN A 188 -1.02 25.02 10.36
N SER A 189 0.14 25.47 9.85
CA SER A 189 0.44 25.38 8.41
C SER A 189 0.58 23.94 7.93
N THR A 190 1.15 23.04 8.74
CA THR A 190 1.23 21.61 8.41
C THR A 190 -0.16 20.98 8.35
N ILE A 191 -1.02 21.30 9.31
CA ILE A 191 -2.40 20.79 9.33
C ILE A 191 -3.22 21.42 8.20
N ASP A 192 -3.05 22.71 7.91
CA ASP A 192 -3.69 23.41 6.80
C ASP A 192 -3.33 22.77 5.46
N ALA A 193 -2.06 22.38 5.27
CA ALA A 193 -1.61 21.70 4.06
C ALA A 193 -2.34 20.36 3.88
N PHE A 194 -2.49 19.59 4.96
CA PHE A 194 -3.30 18.37 4.94
C PHE A 194 -4.78 18.67 4.71
N GLU A 195 -5.31 19.73 5.33
CA GLU A 195 -6.71 20.16 5.23
C GLU A 195 -7.10 20.59 3.79
N GLN A 196 -6.16 21.17 3.05
CA GLN A 196 -6.38 21.70 1.71
C GLN A 196 -6.06 20.68 0.62
N ASN A 197 -5.06 19.82 0.81
CA ASN A 197 -4.63 18.85 -0.17
C ASN A 197 -4.33 17.49 0.49
N PRO A 198 -5.37 16.68 0.77
CA PRO A 198 -5.22 15.43 1.48
C PRO A 198 -4.41 14.42 0.66
N SER A 199 -3.27 14.02 1.19
CA SER A 199 -2.37 13.04 0.58
C SER A 199 -1.56 12.34 1.66
N GLU A 200 -1.00 11.17 1.33
CA GLU A 200 -0.05 10.43 2.18
C GLU A 200 1.09 11.34 2.66
N GLU A 201 1.67 12.17 1.79
CA GLU A 201 2.75 13.10 2.14
C GLU A 201 2.32 14.12 3.22
N THR A 202 1.18 14.80 3.01
CA THR A 202 0.68 15.79 3.97
C THR A 202 0.17 15.16 5.28
N PHE A 203 -0.33 13.93 5.19
CA PHE A 203 -0.71 13.13 6.35
C PHE A 203 0.53 12.78 7.18
N ASP A 204 1.58 12.24 6.55
CA ASP A 204 2.84 11.85 7.20
C ASP A 204 3.52 13.04 7.88
N ALA A 205 3.47 14.22 7.25
CA ALA A 205 3.95 15.46 7.84
C ALA A 205 3.18 15.81 9.14
N SER A 206 1.84 15.69 9.11
CA SER A 206 0.99 15.94 10.27
C SER A 206 1.20 14.89 11.39
N TYR A 207 1.33 13.61 11.02
CA TYR A 207 1.62 12.52 11.95
C TYR A 207 2.98 12.68 12.62
N SER A 208 4.02 12.96 11.82
CA SER A 208 5.39 13.18 12.31
C SER A 208 5.46 14.37 13.25
N LEU A 209 4.79 15.48 12.93
CA LEU A 209 4.66 16.64 13.81
C LEU A 209 4.11 16.26 15.18
N VAL A 210 2.96 15.57 15.26
CA VAL A 210 2.35 15.17 16.53
C VAL A 210 3.24 14.20 17.31
N SER A 211 3.87 13.26 16.61
CA SER A 211 4.80 12.28 17.20
C SER A 211 6.03 12.97 17.82
N ASP A 212 6.63 13.92 17.11
CA ASP A 212 7.78 14.69 17.55
C ASP A 212 7.42 15.58 18.76
N LEU A 213 6.26 16.26 18.72
CA LEU A 213 5.77 17.04 19.85
C LEU A 213 5.62 16.15 21.09
N ASN A 214 5.04 14.96 20.96
CA ASN A 214 4.88 14.02 22.07
C ASN A 214 6.22 13.52 22.64
N LYS A 215 7.17 13.16 21.76
CA LYS A 215 8.51 12.73 22.16
C LYS A 215 9.25 13.83 22.91
N LYS A 216 9.19 15.07 22.41
CA LYS A 216 9.86 16.21 23.03
C LYS A 216 9.22 16.64 24.34
N ALA A 217 7.89 16.70 24.41
CA ALA A 217 7.16 16.98 25.64
C ALA A 217 7.50 15.96 26.74
N THR A 218 7.57 14.67 26.38
CA THR A 218 7.97 13.60 27.31
C THR A 218 9.40 13.81 27.81
N LYS A 219 10.33 14.14 26.91
CA LYS A 219 11.74 14.40 27.27
C LYS A 219 11.90 15.59 28.21
N ILE A 220 11.14 16.66 28.00
CA ILE A 220 11.17 17.83 28.89
C ILE A 220 10.58 17.46 30.25
N LYS A 221 9.44 16.77 30.26
CA LYS A 221 8.79 16.35 31.51
C LYS A 221 9.70 15.45 32.37
N SER A 222 10.53 14.63 31.74
CA SER A 222 11.50 13.76 32.42
C SER A 222 12.88 14.41 32.60
N ASN A 223 13.01 15.73 32.44
CA ASN A 223 14.28 16.41 32.66
C ASN A 223 14.56 16.48 34.18
N ASP A 224 15.79 16.17 34.58
CA ASP A 224 16.21 16.13 35.98
C ASP A 224 16.11 17.48 36.71
N LEU A 225 15.91 18.60 36.00
CA LEU A 225 15.53 19.88 36.60
C LEU A 225 14.23 19.81 37.41
N PHE A 226 13.31 18.90 37.03
CA PHE A 226 12.02 18.69 37.69
C PHE A 226 12.09 17.65 38.81
N ASP A 227 12.73 16.52 38.55
CA ASP A 227 12.67 15.35 39.45
C ASP A 227 13.86 15.29 40.42
N ALA A 228 15.09 15.35 39.91
CA ALA A 228 16.30 15.14 40.70
C ALA A 228 16.74 16.40 41.46
N TYR A 229 16.70 17.56 40.79
CA TYR A 229 17.11 18.83 41.36
C TYR A 229 15.93 19.61 41.97
N GLN A 230 14.69 19.28 41.59
CA GLN A 230 13.46 19.93 42.06
C GLN A 230 13.51 21.46 41.95
N LEU A 231 14.30 21.98 41.01
CA LEU A 231 14.43 23.41 40.78
C LEU A 231 13.20 23.95 40.08
N CYS A 232 12.72 23.22 39.08
CA CYS A 232 11.52 23.57 38.33
C CYS A 232 10.33 22.73 38.81
N TYR A 233 9.16 23.36 38.94
CA TYR A 233 7.92 22.61 39.19
C TYR A 233 7.56 21.80 37.93
N PRO A 234 7.05 20.56 38.08
CA PRO A 234 6.69 19.73 36.94
C PRO A 234 5.78 20.50 35.98
N VAL A 235 6.15 20.56 34.70
CA VAL A 235 5.28 21.15 33.69
C VAL A 235 4.10 20.21 33.48
N GLU A 236 2.89 20.69 33.77
CA GLU A 236 1.64 19.99 33.47
C GLU A 236 1.31 20.08 31.98
N TYR A 237 2.16 19.49 31.14
CA TYR A 237 1.86 19.32 29.73
C TYR A 237 0.54 18.56 29.56
N ASP A 238 -0.37 19.10 28.75
CA ASP A 238 -1.60 18.42 28.33
C ASP A 238 -1.27 17.30 27.32
N MET A 239 -0.62 16.25 27.84
CA MET A 239 -0.27 15.05 27.08
C MET A 239 -1.53 14.32 26.56
N VAL A 240 -2.67 14.52 27.23
CA VAL A 240 -3.95 13.95 26.80
C VAL A 240 -4.35 14.52 25.44
N SER A 241 -4.15 15.82 25.20
CA SER A 241 -4.40 16.40 23.88
C SER A 241 -3.48 15.86 22.80
N LEU A 242 -2.19 15.62 23.07
CA LEU A 242 -1.29 14.98 22.08
C LEU A 242 -1.69 13.53 21.79
N VAL A 243 -2.13 12.78 22.80
CA VAL A 243 -2.65 11.42 22.60
C VAL A 243 -3.92 11.45 21.75
N LYS A 244 -4.86 12.36 22.02
CA LYS A 244 -6.07 12.52 21.22
C LYS A 244 -5.76 12.92 19.77
N ALA A 245 -4.82 13.84 19.57
CA ALA A 245 -4.31 14.23 18.25
C ALA A 245 -3.77 13.02 17.48
N LYS A 246 -2.94 12.20 18.14
CA LYS A 246 -2.38 10.99 17.54
C LYS A 246 -3.47 9.97 17.19
N MET A 247 -4.38 9.68 18.12
CA MET A 247 -5.49 8.75 17.89
C MET A 247 -6.40 9.20 16.74
N LEU A 248 -6.61 10.51 16.58
CA LEU A 248 -7.35 11.06 15.46
C LEU A 248 -6.63 10.82 14.14
N LEU A 249 -5.32 11.06 14.07
CA LEU A 249 -4.55 10.79 12.86
C LEU A 249 -4.51 9.28 12.53
N GLU A 250 -4.35 8.40 13.52
CA GLU A 250 -4.45 6.95 13.32
C GLU A 250 -5.85 6.51 12.85
N LYS A 251 -6.90 7.20 13.29
CA LYS A 251 -8.26 6.98 12.78
C LYS A 251 -8.36 7.39 11.32
N ILE A 252 -7.85 8.56 10.96
CA ILE A 252 -7.86 9.07 9.57
C ILE A 252 -7.04 8.16 8.64
N GLU A 253 -5.88 7.68 9.10
CA GLU A 253 -5.05 6.71 8.37
C GLU A 253 -5.85 5.45 8.02
N ARG A 254 -6.50 4.87 9.03
CA ARG A 254 -7.25 3.63 8.87
C ARG A 254 -8.56 3.81 8.10
N GLU A 255 -9.23 4.94 8.22
CA GLU A 255 -10.61 5.09 7.73
C GLU A 255 -10.72 5.98 6.48
N SER A 256 -9.77 6.86 6.21
CA SER A 256 -9.89 7.86 5.14
C SER A 256 -8.74 7.85 4.15
N LEU A 257 -7.51 7.58 4.59
CA LEU A 257 -6.34 7.76 3.73
C LEU A 257 -6.42 6.95 2.41
N PRO A 258 -6.84 5.66 2.39
CA PRO A 258 -7.03 4.93 1.14
C PRO A 258 -8.01 5.61 0.19
N PHE A 259 -9.08 6.20 0.73
CA PHE A 259 -10.10 6.92 -0.04
C PHE A 259 -9.57 8.26 -0.57
N LEU A 260 -8.79 8.99 0.22
CA LEU A 260 -8.18 10.26 -0.19
C LEU A 260 -7.18 10.07 -1.34
N GLU A 261 -6.48 8.94 -1.35
CA GLU A 261 -5.54 8.56 -2.41
C GLU A 261 -6.19 7.94 -3.65
N ILE A 262 -7.52 7.88 -3.73
CA ILE A 262 -8.21 7.15 -4.80
C ILE A 262 -7.81 7.60 -6.21
N GLY A 263 -7.48 8.89 -6.37
CA GLY A 263 -6.95 9.43 -7.63
C GLY A 263 -5.64 8.76 -8.04
N LYS A 264 -4.62 8.78 -7.19
CA LYS A 264 -3.32 8.14 -7.41
C LYS A 264 -3.47 6.64 -7.68
N ARG A 265 -4.28 5.95 -6.87
CA ARG A 265 -4.52 4.50 -7.02
C ARG A 265 -5.26 4.15 -8.31
N THR A 266 -6.15 5.02 -8.78
CA THR A 266 -6.82 4.88 -10.08
C THR A 266 -5.79 4.98 -11.21
N GLU A 267 -4.87 5.93 -11.14
CA GLU A 267 -3.83 6.10 -12.15
C GLU A 267 -2.87 4.91 -12.18
N GLU A 268 -2.38 4.47 -11.02
CA GLU A 268 -1.53 3.29 -10.89
C GLU A 268 -2.23 2.03 -11.44
N ALA A 269 -3.50 1.79 -11.09
CA ALA A 269 -4.25 0.65 -11.61
C ALA A 269 -4.43 0.71 -13.14
N ALA A 270 -4.69 1.89 -13.69
CA ALA A 270 -4.81 2.08 -15.14
C ALA A 270 -3.48 1.84 -15.87
N GLU A 271 -2.37 2.36 -15.33
CA GLU A 271 -1.03 2.18 -15.87
C GLU A 271 -0.60 0.71 -15.82
N ASN A 272 -0.87 0.03 -14.70
CA ASN A 272 -0.62 -1.40 -14.54
C ASN A 272 -1.44 -2.23 -15.54
N ALA A 273 -2.72 -1.90 -15.74
CA ALA A 273 -3.56 -2.55 -16.74
C ALA A 273 -3.01 -2.36 -18.16
N GLN A 274 -2.57 -1.15 -18.52
CA GLN A 274 -1.95 -0.88 -19.82
C GLN A 274 -0.62 -1.62 -20.00
N LYS A 275 0.23 -1.63 -18.98
CA LYS A 275 1.51 -2.36 -18.98
C LYS A 275 1.28 -3.85 -19.22
N ARG A 276 0.32 -4.47 -18.52
CA ARG A 276 -0.01 -5.89 -18.70
C ARG A 276 -0.64 -6.20 -20.06
N ALA A 277 -1.50 -5.32 -20.57
CA ALA A 277 -2.05 -5.46 -21.92
C ALA A 277 -0.96 -5.42 -23.01
N LYS A 278 0.09 -4.58 -22.84
CA LYS A 278 1.25 -4.55 -23.74
C LYS A 278 2.04 -5.86 -23.69
N LEU A 279 2.36 -6.34 -22.49
CA LEU A 279 3.07 -7.61 -22.29
C LEU A 279 2.35 -8.78 -22.97
N PHE A 280 1.04 -8.90 -22.79
CA PHE A 280 0.23 -9.93 -23.44
C PHE A 280 0.31 -9.85 -24.98
N ASN A 281 0.22 -8.65 -25.55
CA ASN A 281 0.32 -8.47 -27.01
C ASN A 281 1.70 -8.82 -27.55
N GLU A 282 2.76 -8.50 -26.82
CA GLU A 282 4.14 -8.87 -27.17
C GLU A 282 4.34 -10.38 -27.13
N GLN A 283 3.88 -11.05 -26.06
CA GLN A 283 3.92 -12.52 -25.94
C GLN A 283 3.14 -13.20 -27.08
N LYS A 284 1.95 -12.67 -27.40
CA LYS A 284 1.12 -13.16 -28.52
C LYS A 284 1.82 -12.99 -29.87
N LEU A 285 2.55 -11.89 -30.08
CA LEU A 285 3.33 -11.67 -31.30
C LEU A 285 4.51 -12.64 -31.39
N LEU A 286 5.23 -12.87 -30.29
CA LEU A 286 6.33 -13.82 -30.22
C LEU A 286 5.86 -15.26 -30.50
N ALA A 287 4.71 -15.66 -29.93
CA ALA A 287 4.10 -16.96 -30.21
C ALA A 287 3.81 -17.15 -31.71
N LYS A 288 3.17 -16.16 -32.35
CA LYS A 288 2.89 -16.18 -33.80
C LYS A 288 4.17 -16.24 -34.66
N LEU A 289 5.22 -15.51 -34.27
CA LEU A 289 6.50 -15.54 -34.97
C LEU A 289 7.17 -16.92 -34.86
N ASN A 290 7.04 -17.59 -33.72
CA ASN A 290 7.57 -18.94 -33.51
C ASN A 290 6.77 -20.01 -34.28
N GLU A 291 5.43 -19.91 -34.31
CA GLU A 291 4.59 -20.77 -35.16
C GLU A 291 4.95 -20.64 -36.64
N GLY A 292 5.17 -19.40 -37.11
CA GLY A 292 5.62 -19.15 -38.48
C GLY A 292 6.96 -19.84 -38.79
N LYS A 293 7.95 -19.75 -37.88
CA LYS A 293 9.25 -20.42 -38.05
C LYS A 293 9.12 -21.95 -38.08
N ILE A 294 8.27 -22.53 -37.23
CA ILE A 294 8.02 -23.97 -37.19
C ILE A 294 7.40 -24.44 -38.52
N ASN A 295 6.39 -23.71 -39.01
CA ASN A 295 5.72 -24.02 -40.27
C ASN A 295 6.68 -23.91 -41.48
N SER A 296 7.54 -22.89 -41.53
CA SER A 296 8.57 -22.76 -42.58
C SER A 296 9.64 -23.87 -42.49
N ALA A 297 10.04 -24.26 -41.28
CA ALA A 297 10.97 -25.38 -41.08
C ALA A 297 10.36 -26.73 -41.50
N GLN A 298 9.07 -26.95 -41.25
CA GLN A 298 8.35 -28.14 -41.72
C GLN A 298 8.21 -28.15 -43.24
N GLN A 299 7.84 -27.03 -43.88
CA GLN A 299 7.75 -26.94 -45.35
C GLN A 299 9.10 -27.21 -46.03
N ASN A 300 10.21 -26.71 -45.49
CA ASN A 300 11.55 -26.99 -46.02
C ASN A 300 11.98 -28.45 -45.83
N LYS A 301 11.56 -29.13 -44.75
CA LYS A 301 11.78 -30.57 -44.57
C LYS A 301 11.01 -31.41 -45.58
N THR A 302 9.76 -31.05 -45.87
CA THR A 302 8.94 -31.75 -46.86
C THR A 302 9.51 -31.58 -48.28
N ALA A 303 9.99 -30.38 -48.64
CA ALA A 303 10.64 -30.12 -49.93
C ALA A 303 11.98 -30.88 -50.08
N ALA A 304 12.75 -31.02 -49.01
CA ALA A 304 14.00 -31.79 -49.02
C ALA A 304 13.78 -33.31 -49.13
N GLN A 305 12.67 -33.84 -48.60
CA GLN A 305 12.31 -35.26 -48.75
C GLN A 305 11.83 -35.60 -50.17
N THR A 306 11.15 -34.68 -50.87
CA THR A 306 10.69 -34.94 -52.26
C THR A 306 11.85 -35.03 -53.27
N GLN A 307 13.04 -34.49 -52.97
CA GLN A 307 14.20 -34.58 -53.88
C GLN A 307 15.06 -35.85 -53.70
N ASN A 308 14.82 -36.68 -52.67
CA ASN A 308 15.57 -37.91 -52.43
C ASN A 308 14.84 -39.20 -52.87
N GLU A 309 13.61 -39.13 -53.39
CA GLU A 309 12.87 -40.29 -53.90
C GLU A 309 13.15 -40.65 -55.37
N THR A 310 14.27 -40.18 -55.95
CA THR A 310 14.74 -40.62 -57.29
C THR A 310 16.10 -41.32 -57.23
N GLN A 311 16.31 -42.20 -56.24
CA GLN A 311 17.40 -43.17 -56.28
C GLN A 311 16.86 -44.61 -56.21
N PRO A 312 17.33 -45.52 -57.09
CA PRO A 312 16.81 -46.88 -57.16
C PRO A 312 17.25 -47.74 -55.97
N LEU A 313 16.33 -48.59 -55.50
CA LEU A 313 16.54 -49.59 -54.45
C LEU A 313 17.84 -50.39 -54.65
N GLN A 314 18.72 -50.37 -53.64
CA GLN A 314 19.64 -51.47 -53.36
C GLN A 314 19.30 -52.07 -52.01
N ASN A 315 19.01 -53.37 -52.05
CA ASN A 315 18.85 -54.26 -50.90
C ASN A 315 20.17 -54.35 -50.11
N GLU A 316 20.12 -54.21 -48.78
CA GLU A 316 20.89 -55.05 -47.84
C GLU A 316 20.41 -54.90 -46.38
N THR A 317 19.91 -56.02 -45.84
CA THR A 317 20.28 -56.71 -44.58
C THR A 317 20.26 -55.99 -43.20
N GLN A 318 19.24 -56.38 -42.42
CA GLN A 318 19.14 -56.74 -40.98
C GLN A 318 19.93 -56.01 -39.84
N ASN A 319 19.12 -55.49 -38.89
CA ASN A 319 19.25 -55.32 -37.41
C ASN A 319 20.18 -54.20 -36.85
N PRO A 320 19.96 -53.66 -35.61
CA PRO A 320 18.96 -53.97 -34.54
C PRO A 320 18.15 -52.71 -34.08
N PRO A 321 17.32 -52.72 -33.00
CA PRO A 321 16.27 -51.72 -32.78
C PRO A 321 16.80 -50.45 -32.10
N SER A 322 16.62 -49.31 -32.77
CA SER A 322 16.77 -47.98 -32.15
C SER A 322 15.44 -47.49 -31.61
N THR A 323 15.41 -47.25 -30.30
CA THR A 323 14.32 -46.61 -29.55
C THR A 323 13.85 -45.32 -30.24
N PRO A 324 12.55 -45.09 -30.45
CA PRO A 324 12.07 -43.88 -31.09
C PRO A 324 12.27 -42.68 -30.18
N LEU A 325 12.93 -41.65 -30.71
CA LEU A 325 12.95 -40.31 -30.12
C LEU A 325 11.53 -39.75 -30.15
N ARG A 326 10.84 -39.74 -29.00
CA ARG A 326 9.57 -39.03 -28.82
C ARG A 326 9.84 -37.53 -28.91
N ILE A 327 9.33 -36.90 -29.97
CA ILE A 327 9.10 -35.46 -29.97
C ILE A 327 7.75 -35.27 -29.27
N PRO A 328 7.68 -34.54 -28.15
CA PRO A 328 6.42 -34.38 -27.42
C PRO A 328 5.43 -33.63 -28.30
N LEU A 329 4.24 -34.21 -28.45
CA LEU A 329 3.10 -33.53 -29.08
C LEU A 329 2.54 -32.52 -28.07
N LEU A 330 1.84 -31.49 -28.57
CA LEU A 330 1.21 -30.43 -27.77
C LEU A 330 0.30 -30.97 -26.63
N SER A 331 -0.18 -32.21 -26.75
CA SER A 331 -0.91 -32.94 -25.71
C SER A 331 -0.05 -33.27 -24.48
N ASP A 332 1.23 -33.61 -24.68
CA ASP A 332 2.13 -34.00 -23.59
C ASP A 332 2.54 -32.78 -22.74
N PHE A 333 2.47 -31.57 -23.31
CA PHE A 333 2.68 -30.32 -22.57
C PHE A 333 1.50 -29.98 -21.66
N LEU A 334 0.28 -30.26 -22.10
CA LEU A 334 -0.94 -30.08 -21.29
C LEU A 334 -1.00 -31.11 -20.15
N ASP A 335 -0.67 -32.37 -20.41
CA ASP A 335 -0.62 -33.41 -19.37
C ASP A 335 0.49 -33.16 -18.33
N TRP A 336 1.63 -32.57 -18.73
CA TRP A 336 2.66 -32.13 -17.79
C TRP A 336 2.19 -30.96 -16.91
N LEU A 337 1.46 -29.99 -17.50
CA LEU A 337 0.89 -28.83 -16.79
C LEU A 337 -0.17 -29.23 -15.75
N PHE A 338 -0.97 -30.27 -16.03
CA PHE A 338 -1.95 -30.81 -15.08
C PHE A 338 -1.35 -31.72 -14.00
N SER A 339 -0.06 -32.08 -14.09
CA SER A 339 0.62 -32.91 -13.08
C SER A 339 1.31 -32.11 -11.96
N LEU A 340 1.32 -30.78 -12.08
CA LEU A 340 1.93 -29.84 -11.12
C LEU A 340 0.90 -29.13 -10.20
N PHE A 341 -0.38 -29.46 -10.35
CA PHE A 341 -1.49 -29.12 -9.46
C PHE A 341 -2.16 -30.42 -8.98
#